data_AF-W2SZ07-F1
#
_entry.id   AF-W2SZ07-F1
#
_cell.length_a   1.000
_cell.length_b   1.000
_cell.length_c   1.000
_cell.angle_alpha   90.00
_cell.angle_beta   90.00
_cell.angle_gamma   90.00
#
_symmetry.space_group_name_H-M   'P 1'
#
loop_
_entity.id
_entity.type
_entity.pdbx_description
1 polymer ?
#
loop_
_entity_poly.entity_id
_entity_poly.type
_entity_poly.pdbx_seq_one_letter_code
_entity_poly.pdbx_strand_id
1 'polypeptide(L)'
;MLFHYLTLVLLLLPYLSAQRDYTSKARCWSSGNGAPARWWNDGETIVRGKYWYECKGSRLEPRGCVTETNRKLNVGATIEAGGYVAKCEIGPDGYLQFRFIACIGEGNRHHRVGETWADAENTYYYKCEQDGPFLKSKPKGCVTHDKRRKIAIGERDDYGDYT
;
A
#
# COMPACT_ATOMS: atom_id res chain seq x y z
N MET A 1 33.90 -59.18 2.48
CA MET A 1 32.65 -58.38 2.49
C MET A 1 32.82 -56.95 3.05
N LEU A 2 34.03 -56.41 3.19
CA LEU A 2 34.26 -55.03 3.66
C LEU A 2 34.41 -53.97 2.55
N PHE A 3 34.54 -54.36 1.28
CA PHE A 3 34.82 -53.44 0.17
C PHE A 3 33.57 -52.79 -0.46
N HIS A 4 32.35 -53.21 -0.09
CA HIS A 4 31.10 -52.62 -0.62
C HIS A 4 30.52 -51.49 0.23
N TYR A 5 30.98 -51.31 1.47
CA TYR A 5 30.54 -50.18 2.31
C TYR A 5 31.32 -48.89 2.03
N LEU A 6 32.56 -48.99 1.52
CA LEU A 6 33.43 -47.82 1.31
C LEU A 6 33.00 -46.97 0.10
N THR A 7 32.41 -47.59 -0.93
CA THR A 7 31.96 -46.91 -2.16
C THR A 7 30.66 -46.12 -1.97
N LEU A 8 29.80 -46.49 -1.02
CA LEU A 8 28.55 -45.77 -0.75
C LEU A 8 28.80 -44.43 -0.03
N VAL A 9 29.83 -44.36 0.83
CA VAL A 9 30.18 -43.14 1.60
C VAL A 9 30.79 -42.05 0.72
N LEU A 10 31.54 -42.45 -0.32
CA LEU A 10 32.20 -41.52 -1.25
C LEU A 10 31.26 -40.80 -2.23
N LEU A 11 30.04 -41.29 -2.43
CA LEU A 11 29.03 -40.65 -3.29
C LEU A 11 28.11 -39.67 -2.54
N LEU A 12 28.05 -39.70 -1.20
CA LEU A 12 27.20 -38.80 -0.39
C LEU A 12 27.86 -37.46 -0.08
N LEU A 13 29.20 -37.42 0.01
CA LEU A 13 29.96 -36.20 0.32
C LEU A 13 29.79 -35.07 -0.72
N PRO A 14 29.83 -35.30 -2.06
CA PRO A 14 29.66 -34.20 -3.02
C PRO A 14 28.24 -33.62 -3.08
N TYR A 15 27.21 -34.40 -2.73
CA TYR A 15 25.82 -33.91 -2.67
C TYR A 15 25.59 -32.89 -1.55
N LEU A 16 26.18 -33.13 -0.36
CA LEU A 16 26.11 -32.21 0.77
C LEU A 16 26.86 -30.89 0.50
N SER A 17 27.98 -30.95 -0.23
CA SER A 17 28.72 -29.75 -0.65
C SER A 17 27.93 -28.88 -1.63
N ALA A 18 27.28 -29.49 -2.62
CA ALA A 18 26.46 -28.79 -3.60
C ALA A 18 25.22 -28.12 -2.97
N GLN A 19 24.59 -28.75 -1.97
CA GLN A 19 23.49 -28.14 -1.23
C GLN A 19 23.92 -26.90 -0.42
N ARG A 20 25.15 -26.91 0.11
CA ARG A 20 25.71 -25.79 0.89
C ARG A 20 26.01 -24.56 0.02
N ASP A 21 26.41 -24.77 -1.24
CA ASP A 21 26.62 -23.69 -2.22
C ASP A 21 25.31 -23.16 -2.84
N TYR A 22 24.29 -23.99 -2.99
CA TYR A 22 22.97 -23.53 -3.44
C TYR A 22 22.29 -22.65 -2.37
N THR A 23 22.36 -23.08 -1.10
CA THR A 23 21.83 -22.31 0.03
C THR A 23 22.60 -21.01 0.29
N SER A 24 23.88 -20.93 -0.04
CA SER A 24 24.64 -19.68 0.04
C SER A 24 24.23 -18.67 -1.05
N LYS A 25 23.81 -19.15 -2.23
CA LYS A 25 23.38 -18.38 -3.41
C LYS A 25 21.90 -17.95 -3.43
N ALA A 26 21.09 -18.37 -2.46
CA ALA A 26 19.67 -17.97 -2.38
C ALA A 26 19.39 -16.87 -1.34
N ARG A 27 20.43 -16.31 -0.72
CA ARG A 27 20.30 -15.37 0.40
C ARG A 27 20.27 -13.92 -0.07
N CYS A 28 19.55 -13.09 0.67
CA CYS A 28 19.44 -11.67 0.38
C CYS A 28 20.31 -10.87 1.35
N TRP A 29 21.10 -9.91 0.84
CA TRP A 29 21.81 -8.94 1.67
C TRP A 29 20.95 -7.68 1.83
N SER A 30 20.48 -7.40 3.05
CA SER A 30 19.67 -6.20 3.29
C SER A 30 19.63 -5.78 4.75
N SER A 31 19.37 -4.49 4.99
CA SER A 31 18.90 -4.01 6.29
C SER A 31 17.38 -4.16 6.39
N GLY A 32 16.87 -4.23 7.61
CA GLY A 32 15.44 -4.34 7.86
C GLY A 32 15.12 -4.83 9.26
N ASN A 33 13.83 -4.80 9.62
CA ASN A 33 13.34 -5.15 10.96
C ASN A 33 14.06 -4.36 12.08
N GLY A 34 14.44 -3.11 11.81
CA GLY A 34 15.14 -2.26 12.77
C GLY A 34 16.64 -2.58 12.97
N ALA A 35 17.21 -3.52 12.21
CA ALA A 35 18.59 -3.95 12.36
C ALA A 35 19.49 -3.53 11.16
N PRO A 36 20.83 -3.45 11.38
CA PRO A 36 21.82 -3.27 10.30
C PRO A 36 21.75 -4.38 9.24
N ALA A 37 22.40 -4.16 8.11
CA ALA A 37 22.40 -5.11 7.00
C ALA A 37 23.03 -6.45 7.40
N ARG A 38 22.34 -7.54 7.07
CA ARG A 38 22.79 -8.92 7.25
C ARG A 38 22.34 -9.80 6.09
N TRP A 39 22.84 -11.03 6.05
CA TRP A 39 22.31 -12.06 5.19
C TRP A 39 20.97 -12.58 5.74
N TRP A 40 19.99 -12.68 4.86
CA TRP A 40 18.67 -13.27 5.11
C TRP A 40 18.53 -14.54 4.29
N ASN A 41 17.99 -15.58 4.90
CA ASN A 41 17.69 -16.84 4.24
C ASN A 41 16.45 -16.71 3.35
N ASP A 42 16.36 -17.58 2.35
CA ASP A 42 15.19 -17.71 1.50
C ASP A 42 13.92 -17.93 2.34
N GLY A 43 12.83 -17.24 2.00
CA GLY A 43 11.58 -17.20 2.75
C GLY A 43 11.56 -16.25 3.97
N GLU A 44 12.71 -15.69 4.41
CA GLU A 44 12.69 -14.73 5.51
C GLU A 44 11.97 -13.43 5.12
N THR A 45 11.21 -12.87 6.07
CA THR A 45 10.51 -11.60 5.90
C THR A 45 11.30 -10.42 6.43
N ILE A 46 11.36 -9.36 5.62
CA ILE A 46 12.15 -8.16 5.88
C ILE A 46 11.25 -6.93 5.78
N VAL A 47 11.15 -6.15 6.84
CA VAL A 47 10.44 -4.86 6.87
C VAL A 47 11.45 -3.73 6.71
N ARG A 48 11.22 -2.84 5.75
CA ARG A 48 12.03 -1.64 5.48
C ARG A 48 11.11 -0.43 5.42
N GLY A 49 11.07 0.33 6.51
CA GLY A 49 10.16 1.46 6.66
C GLY A 49 8.70 1.01 6.52
N LYS A 50 7.99 1.59 5.55
CA LYS A 50 6.56 1.33 5.32
C LYS A 50 6.27 0.11 4.43
N TYR A 51 7.28 -0.70 4.14
CA TYR A 51 7.18 -1.80 3.17
C TYR A 51 7.77 -3.09 3.72
N TRP A 52 7.24 -4.22 3.27
CA TRP A 52 7.78 -5.52 3.62
C TRP A 52 7.99 -6.42 2.41
N TYR A 53 9.00 -7.25 2.53
CA TYR A 53 9.57 -8.06 1.47
C TYR A 53 9.78 -9.48 1.98
N GLU A 54 9.89 -10.41 1.04
CA GLU A 54 10.34 -11.79 1.28
C GLU A 54 11.63 -12.01 0.50
N CYS A 55 12.63 -12.61 1.12
CA CYS A 55 13.82 -13.01 0.41
C CYS A 55 13.51 -14.23 -0.46
N LYS A 56 13.66 -14.12 -1.78
CA LYS A 56 13.58 -15.26 -2.69
C LYS A 56 14.70 -15.25 -3.71
N GLY A 57 15.49 -16.32 -3.76
CA GLY A 57 16.50 -16.53 -4.79
C GLY A 57 17.47 -15.34 -4.93
N SER A 58 17.99 -14.85 -3.81
CA SER A 58 18.86 -13.65 -3.73
C SER A 58 18.21 -12.31 -4.11
N ARG A 59 16.89 -12.25 -4.27
CA ARG A 59 16.14 -11.03 -4.53
C ARG A 59 15.13 -10.74 -3.42
N LEU A 60 15.01 -9.47 -3.05
CA LEU A 60 13.91 -9.01 -2.20
C LEU A 60 12.65 -8.88 -3.04
N GLU A 61 11.72 -9.79 -2.86
CA GLU A 61 10.43 -9.72 -3.53
C GLU A 61 9.48 -8.82 -2.73
N PRO A 62 8.91 -7.77 -3.34
CA PRO A 62 7.94 -6.92 -2.67
C PRO A 62 6.68 -7.73 -2.36
N ARG A 63 6.26 -7.71 -1.10
CA ARG A 63 5.05 -8.44 -0.66
C ARG A 63 3.93 -7.51 -0.20
N GLY A 64 4.28 -6.32 0.28
CA GLY A 64 3.31 -5.26 0.49
C GLY A 64 3.77 -4.19 1.48
N CYS A 65 2.80 -3.56 2.13
CA CYS A 65 3.00 -2.35 2.91
C CYS A 65 2.84 -2.62 4.41
N VAL A 66 3.31 -1.71 5.24
CA VAL A 66 3.23 -1.79 6.70
C VAL A 66 2.49 -0.56 7.20
N THR A 67 1.45 -0.76 8.01
CA THR A 67 0.70 0.33 8.63
C THR A 67 1.50 0.98 9.76
N GLU A 68 1.07 2.16 10.22
CA GLU A 68 1.65 2.83 11.40
C GLU A 68 1.56 1.95 12.67
N THR A 69 0.58 1.04 12.74
CA THR A 69 0.42 0.04 13.81
C THR A 69 1.22 -1.26 13.58
N ASN A 70 2.20 -1.25 12.67
CA ASN A 70 3.05 -2.40 12.29
C ASN A 70 2.30 -3.61 11.69
N ARG A 71 1.08 -3.42 11.19
CA ARG A 71 0.35 -4.49 10.49
C ARG A 71 0.86 -4.61 9.05
N LYS A 72 1.23 -5.83 8.65
CA LYS A 72 1.59 -6.15 7.27
C LYS A 72 0.34 -6.29 6.40
N LEU A 73 0.31 -5.54 5.31
CA LEU A 73 -0.70 -5.58 4.28
C LEU A 73 -0.10 -6.23 3.03
N ASN A 74 -0.83 -7.13 2.39
CA ASN A 74 -0.43 -7.65 1.08
C ASN A 74 -0.66 -6.59 0.00
N VAL A 75 0.09 -6.67 -1.11
CA VAL A 75 -0.22 -5.91 -2.34
C VAL A 75 -1.69 -6.15 -2.72
N GLY A 76 -2.40 -5.08 -3.04
CA GLY A 76 -3.82 -5.06 -3.35
C GLY A 76 -4.72 -4.71 -2.17
N ALA A 77 -4.26 -4.86 -0.93
CA ALA A 77 -5.04 -4.54 0.25
C ALA A 77 -5.30 -3.03 0.38
N THR A 78 -6.46 -2.70 0.96
CA THR A 78 -6.88 -1.32 1.23
C THR A 78 -7.02 -1.07 2.73
N ILE A 79 -6.76 0.16 3.15
CA ILE A 79 -6.98 0.63 4.51
C ILE A 79 -7.67 1.99 4.49
N GLU A 80 -8.44 2.26 5.54
CA GLU A 80 -8.95 3.58 5.86
C GLU A 80 -7.99 4.22 6.86
N ALA A 81 -7.52 5.43 6.56
CA ALA A 81 -6.64 6.20 7.43
C ALA A 81 -6.86 7.69 7.16
N GLY A 82 -6.89 8.52 8.21
CA GLY A 82 -6.87 9.98 8.04
C GLY A 82 -7.96 10.59 7.14
N GLY A 83 -9.14 9.95 7.02
CA GLY A 83 -10.23 10.44 6.17
C GLY A 83 -10.14 10.04 4.70
N TYR A 84 -9.28 9.09 4.34
CA TYR A 84 -9.13 8.57 2.98
C TYR A 84 -8.93 7.05 2.97
N VAL A 85 -9.15 6.47 1.80
CA VAL A 85 -8.85 5.06 1.51
C VAL A 85 -7.52 4.99 0.78
N ALA A 86 -6.56 4.28 1.35
CA ALA A 86 -5.27 3.99 0.74
C ALA A 86 -5.19 2.53 0.28
N LYS A 87 -4.62 2.29 -0.89
CA LYS A 87 -4.32 0.96 -1.43
C LYS A 87 -2.81 0.73 -1.40
N CYS A 88 -2.40 -0.41 -0.85
CA CYS A 88 -1.03 -0.89 -1.00
C CYS A 88 -0.87 -1.50 -2.39
N GLU A 89 0.04 -0.99 -3.21
CA GLU A 89 0.25 -1.50 -4.56
C GLU A 89 1.70 -1.35 -5.02
N ILE A 90 2.02 -1.97 -6.17
CA ILE A 90 3.25 -1.73 -6.92
C ILE A 90 2.97 -0.58 -7.90
N GLY A 91 3.72 0.50 -7.77
CA GLY A 91 3.63 1.66 -8.64
C GLY A 91 4.14 1.38 -10.05
N PRO A 92 3.90 2.31 -10.99
CA PRO A 92 4.40 2.21 -12.35
C PRO A 92 5.94 2.24 -12.44
N ASP A 93 6.60 2.76 -11.41
CA ASP A 93 8.05 2.75 -11.22
C ASP A 93 8.59 1.41 -10.68
N GLY A 94 7.71 0.44 -10.41
CA GLY A 94 8.06 -0.88 -9.90
C GLY A 94 8.26 -0.95 -8.37
N TYR A 95 8.03 0.15 -7.64
CA TYR A 95 8.21 0.20 -6.19
C TYR A 95 6.89 0.06 -5.43
N LEU A 96 6.95 -0.46 -4.21
CA LEU A 96 5.80 -0.48 -3.31
C LEU A 96 5.42 0.96 -2.92
N GLN A 97 4.13 1.25 -2.92
CA GLN A 97 3.58 2.53 -2.49
C GLN A 97 2.20 2.38 -1.85
N PHE A 98 1.83 3.39 -1.06
CA PHE A 98 0.43 3.64 -0.71
C PHE A 98 -0.15 4.63 -1.71
N ARG A 99 -1.12 4.19 -2.52
CA ARG A 99 -1.90 5.08 -3.38
C ARG A 99 -3.22 5.41 -2.72
N PHE A 100 -3.51 6.69 -2.55
CA PHE A 100 -4.83 7.14 -2.08
C PHE A 100 -5.83 7.08 -3.23
N ILE A 101 -6.95 6.38 -3.01
CA ILE A 101 -7.91 6.04 -4.08
C ILE A 101 -9.31 6.64 -3.87
N ALA A 102 -9.63 7.06 -2.65
CA ALA A 102 -10.91 7.69 -2.32
C ALA A 102 -10.82 8.56 -1.06
N CYS A 103 -11.71 9.55 -0.97
CA CYS A 103 -11.98 10.30 0.24
C CYS A 103 -13.11 9.62 1.02
N ILE A 104 -13.08 9.71 2.35
CA ILE A 104 -14.14 9.20 3.22
C ILE A 104 -15.05 10.37 3.61
N GLY A 105 -16.30 10.32 3.18
CA GLY A 105 -17.37 11.25 3.53
C GLY A 105 -18.22 10.75 4.71
N GLU A 106 -19.28 11.48 5.00
CA GLU A 106 -20.21 11.18 6.09
C GLU A 106 -20.86 9.80 5.95
N GLY A 107 -20.99 9.09 7.08
CA GLY A 107 -21.52 7.73 7.11
C GLY A 107 -20.57 6.69 6.51
N ASN A 108 -19.26 6.95 6.50
CA ASN A 108 -18.21 6.09 5.94
C ASN A 108 -18.37 5.82 4.43
N ARG A 109 -18.92 6.78 3.69
CA ARG A 109 -19.07 6.68 2.24
C ARG A 109 -17.76 7.00 1.54
N HIS A 110 -17.35 6.15 0.60
CA HIS A 110 -16.10 6.31 -0.13
C HIS A 110 -16.35 7.00 -1.48
N HIS A 111 -15.77 8.18 -1.65
CA HIS A 111 -15.90 8.98 -2.87
C HIS A 111 -14.60 8.92 -3.68
N ARG A 112 -14.69 8.51 -4.94
CA ARG A 112 -13.52 8.40 -5.82
C ARG A 112 -12.91 9.77 -6.10
N VAL A 113 -11.63 9.78 -6.47
CA VAL A 113 -10.97 11.01 -6.92
C VAL A 113 -11.75 11.64 -8.08
N GLY A 114 -12.08 12.93 -7.95
CA GLY A 114 -12.90 13.69 -8.89
C GLY A 114 -14.40 13.67 -8.60
N GLU A 115 -14.89 12.72 -7.79
CA GLU A 115 -16.30 12.62 -7.43
C GLU A 115 -16.74 13.79 -6.54
N THR A 116 -17.97 14.25 -6.74
CA THR A 116 -18.61 15.27 -5.91
C THR A 116 -19.80 14.70 -5.16
N TRP A 117 -19.99 15.10 -3.91
CA TRP A 117 -21.14 14.73 -3.09
C TRP A 117 -21.63 15.91 -2.26
N ALA A 118 -22.87 15.86 -1.81
CA ALA A 118 -23.41 16.80 -0.82
C ALA A 118 -23.29 16.22 0.58
N ASP A 119 -23.23 17.09 1.59
CA ASP A 119 -23.39 16.70 3.00
C ASP A 119 -24.78 16.12 3.29
N ALA A 120 -24.98 15.61 4.51
CA ALA A 120 -26.26 15.04 4.93
C ALA A 120 -27.43 16.04 4.89
N GLU A 121 -27.17 17.33 5.13
CA GLU A 121 -28.19 18.39 5.12
C GLU A 121 -28.49 18.92 3.70
N ASN A 122 -27.73 18.46 2.72
CA ASN A 122 -27.76 18.90 1.33
C ASN A 122 -27.62 20.43 1.24
N THR A 123 -26.67 20.98 1.98
CA THR A 123 -26.36 22.42 2.14
C THR A 123 -25.03 22.76 1.49
N TYR A 124 -24.00 21.94 1.69
CA TYR A 124 -22.70 22.09 1.05
C TYR A 124 -22.40 20.91 0.14
N TYR A 125 -21.59 21.13 -0.90
CA TYR A 125 -21.04 20.05 -1.70
C TYR A 125 -19.52 20.10 -1.76
N TYR A 126 -18.95 18.90 -1.81
CA TYR A 126 -17.53 18.64 -1.75
C TYR A 126 -17.08 17.94 -3.02
N LYS A 127 -15.76 17.92 -3.23
CA LYS A 127 -15.11 17.09 -4.23
C LYS A 127 -13.89 16.41 -3.63
N CYS A 128 -13.68 15.15 -3.97
CA CYS A 128 -12.46 14.45 -3.59
C CYS A 128 -11.35 14.85 -4.56
N GLU A 129 -10.37 15.61 -4.07
CA GLU A 129 -9.30 16.14 -4.91
C GLU A 129 -7.93 15.74 -4.39
N GLN A 130 -6.98 15.59 -5.31
CA GLN A 130 -5.57 15.41 -4.99
C GLN A 130 -5.02 16.70 -4.36
N ASP A 131 -4.32 16.56 -3.23
CA ASP A 131 -3.65 17.65 -2.53
C ASP A 131 -2.22 17.20 -2.17
N GLY A 132 -1.29 17.46 -3.10
CA GLY A 132 0.06 16.90 -3.03
C GLY A 132 0.01 15.36 -3.07
N PRO A 133 0.72 14.65 -2.17
CA PRO A 133 0.70 13.20 -2.15
C PRO A 133 -0.59 12.62 -1.56
N PHE A 134 -1.48 13.42 -0.96
CA PHE A 134 -2.69 12.96 -0.27
C PHE A 134 -3.98 13.32 -1.01
N LEU A 135 -5.13 12.86 -0.52
CA LEU A 135 -6.46 13.29 -0.94
C LEU A 135 -7.10 14.18 0.12
N LYS A 136 -7.91 15.14 -0.33
CA LYS A 136 -8.77 15.95 0.54
C LYS A 136 -10.17 16.07 -0.01
N SER A 137 -11.14 16.00 0.89
CA SER A 137 -12.51 16.45 0.65
C SER A 137 -12.52 17.97 0.64
N LYS A 138 -12.44 18.58 -0.54
CA LYS A 138 -12.44 20.05 -0.69
C LYS A 138 -13.88 20.55 -0.84
N PRO A 139 -14.32 21.52 -0.02
CA PRO A 139 -15.61 22.17 -0.25
C PRO A 139 -15.55 22.89 -1.60
N LYS A 140 -16.61 22.74 -2.40
CA LYS A 140 -16.71 23.34 -3.73
C LYS A 140 -17.82 24.38 -3.83
N GLY A 141 -18.75 24.39 -2.89
CA GLY A 141 -19.78 25.41 -2.79
C GLY A 141 -21.02 24.92 -2.05
N CYS A 142 -22.14 25.59 -2.32
CA CYS A 142 -23.40 25.35 -1.64
C CYS A 142 -24.40 24.65 -2.58
N VAL A 143 -25.43 24.07 -2.00
CA VAL A 143 -26.61 23.58 -2.69
C VAL A 143 -27.73 24.59 -2.48
N THR A 144 -28.51 24.89 -3.52
CA THR A 144 -29.62 25.86 -3.47
C THR A 144 -30.68 25.45 -2.45
N HIS A 145 -31.48 26.41 -1.96
CA HIS A 145 -32.55 26.14 -0.99
C HIS A 145 -33.56 25.11 -1.52
N ASP A 146 -33.90 25.17 -2.81
CA ASP A 146 -34.78 24.21 -3.49
C ASP A 146 -34.15 22.82 -3.71
N LYS A 147 -32.88 22.65 -3.33
CA LYS A 147 -32.07 21.43 -3.40
C LYS A 147 -31.83 20.89 -4.82
N ARG A 148 -32.02 21.71 -5.87
CA ARG A 148 -31.90 21.30 -7.28
C ARG A 148 -30.57 21.63 -7.94
N ARG A 149 -29.88 22.68 -7.49
CA ARG A 149 -28.65 23.19 -8.12
C ARG A 149 -27.52 23.29 -7.11
N LYS A 150 -26.29 23.28 -7.63
CA LYS A 150 -25.06 23.56 -6.89
C LYS A 150 -24.54 24.91 -7.34
N ILE A 151 -24.11 25.74 -6.39
CA ILE A 151 -23.52 27.07 -6.60
C ILE A 151 -22.06 26.96 -6.19
N ALA A 152 -21.13 27.22 -7.11
CA ALA A 152 -19.71 27.09 -6.78
C ALA A 152 -19.25 28.22 -5.84
N ILE A 153 -18.19 27.97 -5.06
CA ILE A 153 -17.52 29.02 -4.29
C ILE A 153 -17.08 30.13 -5.25
N GLY A 154 -17.51 31.37 -4.97
CA GLY A 154 -17.24 32.55 -5.79
C GLY A 154 -18.37 32.90 -6.75
N GLU A 155 -19.36 32.03 -6.93
CA GLU A 155 -20.58 32.34 -7.66
C GLU A 155 -21.64 32.94 -6.73
N ARG A 156 -22.51 33.77 -7.31
CA ARG A 156 -23.66 34.36 -6.63
C ARG A 156 -24.94 33.73 -7.19
N ASP A 157 -25.84 33.35 -6.30
CA ASP A 157 -27.20 32.92 -6.65
C ASP A 157 -28.16 33.88 -5.97
N ASP A 158 -28.72 34.79 -6.76
CA ASP A 158 -29.82 35.63 -6.31
C ASP A 158 -31.10 34.78 -6.41
N TYR A 159 -31.36 33.99 -5.36
CA TYR A 159 -32.62 33.27 -5.23
C TYR A 159 -33.75 34.29 -4.98
N GLY A 160 -34.16 34.98 -6.04
CA GLY A 160 -35.20 36.00 -6.05
C GLY A 160 -34.97 37.08 -5.01
N ASP A 161 -34.40 38.20 -5.45
CA ASP A 161 -34.42 39.50 -4.76
C ASP A 161 -35.32 39.52 -3.51
N TYR A 162 -34.72 39.56 -2.32
CA TYR A 162 -35.43 40.00 -1.12
C TYR A 162 -35.72 41.50 -1.26
N THR A 163 -36.60 41.87 -2.20
CA THR A 163 -37.27 43.17 -2.28
C THR A 163 -38.58 43.14 -1.53
#